data_AF-A0A9D2B274-F1
#
_entry.id   AF-A0A9D2B274-F1
#
_cell.length_a   1.000
_cell.length_b   1.000
_cell.length_c   1.000
_cell.angle_alpha   90.00
_cell.angle_beta   90.00
_cell.angle_gamma   90.00
#
_symmetry.space_group_name_H-M   'P 1'
#
loop_
_entity.id
_entity.type
_entity.pdbx_description
1 polymer ?
#
loop_
_entity_poly.entity_id
_entity_poly.type
_entity_poly.pdbx_seq_one_letter_code
_entity_poly.pdbx_strand_id
1 'polypeptide(L)'
;MALVVSTFAWSAGTAWADIDDSCTLNGVPLHGKVKFVDSFPDFKVKVVSSFPDLKVKHVTSFPDDCGEWQIVDSFPDFTVKFVDSFPDFTIKYVDSFPGVN
;
A
#
# COMPACT_ATOMS: atom_id res chain seq x y z
N MET A 1 32.35 20.60 38.08
CA MET A 1 31.85 21.29 36.87
C MET A 1 31.94 20.29 35.71
N ALA A 2 30.79 19.96 35.13
CA ALA A 2 30.52 19.18 33.91
C ALA A 2 31.01 17.71 33.81
N LEU A 3 30.05 16.78 33.89
CA LEU A 3 29.98 15.64 32.96
C LEU A 3 28.51 15.51 32.53
N VAL A 4 28.25 15.87 31.27
CA VAL A 4 26.94 15.88 30.63
C VAL A 4 26.61 14.43 30.27
N VAL A 5 25.61 13.84 30.93
CA VAL A 5 25.10 12.52 30.56
C VAL A 5 24.22 12.71 29.33
N SER A 6 24.73 12.16 28.22
CA SER A 6 24.15 12.21 26.88
C SER A 6 22.70 11.74 26.90
N THR A 7 21.79 12.58 26.40
CA THR A 7 20.39 12.24 26.18
C THR A 7 20.30 11.21 25.06
N PHE A 8 20.06 9.95 25.42
CA PHE A 8 19.61 8.93 24.47
C PHE A 8 18.20 9.30 24.02
N ALA A 9 18.11 9.97 22.87
CA ALA A 9 16.87 10.12 22.14
C ALA A 9 16.51 8.77 21.52
N TRP A 10 15.67 7.98 22.19
CA TRP A 10 14.92 6.92 21.53
C TRP A 10 13.79 7.56 20.73
N SER A 11 14.08 7.93 19.49
CA SER A 11 13.05 7.98 18.47
C SER A 11 12.70 6.54 18.12
N ALA A 12 11.74 5.96 18.83
CA ALA A 12 11.01 4.80 18.35
C ALA A 12 10.20 5.27 17.14
N GLY A 13 10.80 5.18 15.95
CA GLY A 13 10.07 5.28 14.70
C GLY A 13 9.05 4.16 14.71
N THR A 14 7.79 4.51 14.90
CA THR A 14 6.70 3.60 14.56
C THR A 14 6.80 3.40 13.06
N ALA A 15 7.31 2.23 12.63
CA ALA A 15 7.24 1.80 11.25
C ALA A 15 5.79 1.44 10.95
N TRP A 16 4.97 2.45 10.72
CA TRP A 16 3.79 2.27 9.88
C TRP A 16 4.34 2.04 8.48
N ALA A 17 3.72 1.14 7.73
CA ALA A 17 4.17 0.85 6.38
C ALA A 17 3.81 2.06 5.50
N ASP A 18 4.67 3.08 5.54
CA ASP A 18 4.53 4.26 4.73
C ASP A 18 4.70 3.83 3.27
N ILE A 19 3.68 4.10 2.46
CA ILE A 19 3.82 4.00 1.01
C ILE A 19 4.83 5.07 0.62
N ASP A 20 5.94 4.66 0.01
CA ASP A 20 7.00 5.58 -0.39
C ASP A 20 6.49 6.59 -1.42
N ASP A 21 7.17 7.74 -1.56
CA ASP A 21 6.84 8.77 -2.56
C ASP A 21 6.78 8.20 -4.00
N SER A 22 7.46 7.06 -4.24
CA SER A 22 7.40 6.29 -5.50
C SER A 22 6.17 5.40 -5.66
N CYS A 23 5.18 5.46 -4.77
CA CYS A 23 4.02 4.55 -4.74
C CYS A 23 4.41 3.07 -4.62
N THR A 24 5.43 2.81 -3.79
CA THR A 24 5.89 1.44 -3.52
C THR A 24 5.67 1.09 -2.05
N LEU A 25 5.32 -0.17 -1.80
CA LEU A 25 5.25 -0.74 -0.46
C LEU A 25 6.21 -1.92 -0.39
N ASN A 26 7.17 -1.86 0.52
CA ASN A 26 8.24 -2.87 0.64
C ASN A 26 9.00 -3.10 -0.68
N GLY A 27 9.15 -2.05 -1.50
CA GLY A 27 9.81 -2.12 -2.81
C GLY A 27 8.95 -2.70 -3.94
N VAL A 28 7.68 -3.01 -3.69
CA VAL A 28 6.73 -3.43 -4.73
C VAL A 28 5.87 -2.24 -5.17
N PRO A 29 5.77 -1.95 -6.47
CA PRO A 29 4.88 -0.92 -6.97
C PRO A 29 3.42 -1.27 -6.70
N LEU A 30 2.65 -0.33 -6.17
CA LEU A 30 1.21 -0.48 -5.91
C LEU A 30 0.35 -0.15 -7.13
N HIS A 31 0.89 -0.40 -8.31
CA HIS A 31 0.22 -0.33 -9.60
C HIS A 31 0.67 -1.51 -10.46
N GLY A 32 -0.16 -1.92 -11.40
CA GLY A 32 0.15 -3.07 -12.25
C GLY A 32 -0.98 -4.08 -12.36
N LYS A 33 -0.59 -5.32 -12.66
CA LYS A 33 -1.49 -6.46 -12.72
C LYS A 33 -1.70 -7.04 -11.33
N VAL A 34 -2.94 -7.04 -10.87
CA VAL A 34 -3.31 -7.47 -9.52
C VAL A 34 -4.16 -8.72 -9.60
N LYS A 35 -3.87 -9.67 -8.72
CA LYS A 35 -4.74 -10.84 -8.52
C LYS A 35 -5.23 -10.89 -7.09
N PHE A 36 -6.52 -11.12 -6.91
CA PHE A 36 -7.10 -11.35 -5.61
C PHE A 36 -6.95 -12.82 -5.21
N VAL A 37 -6.43 -13.06 -4.01
CA VAL A 37 -6.19 -14.41 -3.49
C VAL A 37 -6.62 -14.52 -2.03
N ASP A 38 -7.06 -15.71 -1.63
CA ASP A 38 -7.44 -15.98 -0.23
C ASP A 38 -6.28 -16.50 0.62
N SER A 39 -5.24 -17.05 0.00
CA SER A 39 -4.10 -17.67 0.69
C SER A 39 -2.79 -17.19 0.09
N PHE A 40 -1.81 -16.95 0.98
CA PHE A 40 -0.49 -16.41 0.63
C PHE A 40 -0.50 -15.13 -0.23
N PRO A 41 -1.28 -14.10 0.17
CA PRO A 41 -1.19 -12.81 -0.50
C PRO A 41 0.15 -12.13 -0.20
N ASP A 42 0.60 -11.30 -1.14
CA ASP A 42 1.72 -10.38 -0.89
C ASP A 42 1.28 -9.26 0.05
N PHE A 43 0.06 -8.76 -0.12
CA PHE A 43 -0.51 -7.69 0.70
C PHE A 43 -1.93 -7.97 1.18
N LYS A 44 -2.21 -7.55 2.41
CA LYS A 44 -3.56 -7.49 2.97
C LYS A 44 -4.07 -6.07 2.89
N VAL A 45 -5.20 -5.88 2.23
CA VAL A 45 -5.81 -4.56 2.09
C VAL A 45 -7.18 -4.52 2.74
N LYS A 46 -7.56 -3.33 3.21
CA LYS A 46 -8.91 -3.05 3.67
C LYS A 46 -9.52 -1.94 2.86
N VAL A 47 -10.73 -2.15 2.34
CA VAL A 47 -11.47 -1.11 1.63
C VAL A 47 -12.11 -0.18 2.66
N VAL A 48 -11.84 1.12 2.55
CA VAL A 48 -12.39 2.15 3.44
C VAL A 48 -13.07 3.25 2.63
N SER A 49 -14.04 3.94 3.25
CA SER A 49 -14.76 5.04 2.61
C SER A 49 -14.07 6.41 2.77
N SER A 50 -13.31 6.57 3.86
CA SER A 50 -12.66 7.82 4.27
C SER A 50 -11.24 7.55 4.75
N PHE A 51 -10.32 8.46 4.44
CA PHE A 51 -8.88 8.36 4.75
C PHE A 51 -8.23 7.04 4.29
N PRO A 52 -8.36 6.67 3.00
CA PRO A 52 -7.58 5.56 2.45
C PRO A 52 -6.11 5.97 2.35
N ASP A 53 -5.21 5.00 2.46
CA ASP A 53 -3.78 5.21 2.17
C ASP A 53 -3.54 5.27 0.65
N LEU A 54 -4.25 4.43 -0.12
CA LEU A 54 -4.16 4.36 -1.58
C LEU A 54 -5.54 4.49 -2.25
N LYS A 55 -5.63 5.37 -3.24
CA LYS A 55 -6.78 5.46 -4.14
C LYS A 55 -6.53 4.56 -5.34
N VAL A 56 -7.37 3.53 -5.47
CA VAL A 56 -7.25 2.53 -6.52
C VAL A 56 -8.25 2.79 -7.63
N LYS A 57 -7.77 2.80 -8.87
CA LYS A 57 -8.60 2.88 -10.07
C LYS A 57 -8.44 1.61 -10.88
N HIS A 58 -9.57 1.03 -11.28
CA HIS A 58 -9.57 -0.16 -12.11
C HIS A 58 -9.32 0.25 -13.57
N VAL A 59 -8.31 -0.36 -14.19
CA VAL A 59 -7.99 -0.17 -15.60
C VAL A 59 -7.98 -1.49 -16.33
N THR A 60 -8.30 -1.46 -17.63
CA THR A 60 -8.33 -2.67 -18.47
C THR A 60 -7.00 -2.92 -19.17
N SER A 61 -6.12 -1.92 -19.26
CA SER A 61 -4.80 -1.99 -19.89
C SER A 61 -3.91 -0.85 -19.40
N PHE A 62 -2.59 -1.03 -19.48
CA PHE A 62 -1.56 -0.04 -19.13
C PHE A 62 -1.69 0.55 -17.72
N PRO A 63 -1.63 -0.28 -16.66
CA PRO A 63 -1.60 0.18 -15.27
C PRO A 63 -0.23 0.78 -14.90
N ASP A 64 0.12 1.91 -15.52
CA ASP A 64 1.43 2.53 -15.39
C ASP A 64 1.47 3.57 -14.25
N ASP A 65 0.32 4.11 -13.86
CA ASP A 65 0.20 5.12 -12.81
C ASP A 65 -0.09 4.52 -11.43
N CYS A 66 0.39 5.18 -10.38
CA CYS A 66 0.15 4.79 -8.99
C CYS A 66 -1.32 4.54 -8.68
N GLY A 67 -1.64 3.38 -8.10
CA GLY A 67 -3.01 3.00 -7.78
C GLY A 67 -3.84 2.55 -8.98
N GLU A 68 -3.27 2.43 -10.18
CA GLU A 68 -3.97 1.79 -11.31
C GLU A 68 -3.80 0.28 -11.27
N TRP A 69 -4.92 -0.42 -11.13
CA TRP A 69 -4.95 -1.88 -10.97
C TRP A 69 -5.64 -2.51 -12.17
N GLN A 70 -4.90 -3.38 -12.86
CA GLN A 70 -5.44 -4.26 -13.87
C GLN A 70 -5.68 -5.63 -13.24
N ILE A 71 -6.94 -6.02 -13.07
CA ILE A 71 -7.25 -7.30 -12.44
C ILE A 71 -7.01 -8.44 -13.44
N VAL A 72 -6.17 -9.41 -13.06
CA VAL A 72 -5.82 -10.57 -13.90
C VAL A 72 -5.86 -11.88 -13.12
N ASP A 73 -6.14 -12.98 -13.81
CA ASP A 73 -6.11 -14.32 -13.22
C ASP A 73 -4.75 -15.03 -13.34
N SER A 74 -3.93 -14.62 -14.31
CA SER A 74 -2.64 -15.24 -14.62
C SER A 74 -1.55 -14.19 -14.80
N PHE A 75 -0.35 -14.50 -14.29
CA PHE A 75 0.82 -13.61 -14.29
C PHE A 75 0.55 -12.23 -13.66
N PRO A 76 0.04 -12.17 -12.41
CA PRO A 76 -0.03 -10.91 -11.69
C PRO A 76 1.38 -10.43 -11.32
N ASP A 77 1.55 -9.12 -11.18
CA ASP A 77 2.75 -8.50 -10.65
C ASP A 77 2.79 -8.63 -9.12
N PHE A 78 1.61 -8.54 -8.47
CA PHE A 78 1.43 -8.81 -7.05
C PHE A 78 0.02 -9.30 -6.73
N THR A 79 -0.14 -9.89 -5.54
CA THR A 79 -1.38 -10.47 -5.06
C THR A 79 -1.90 -9.77 -3.81
N VAL A 80 -3.22 -9.66 -3.74
CA VAL A 80 -3.90 -8.91 -2.68
C VAL A 80 -4.98 -9.77 -2.04
N LYS A 81 -5.13 -9.66 -0.73
CA LYS A 81 -6.25 -10.22 0.02
C LYS A 81 -7.02 -9.13 0.74
N PHE A 82 -8.34 -9.15 0.64
CA PHE A 82 -9.18 -8.28 1.45
C PHE A 82 -9.31 -8.81 2.88
N VAL A 83 -9.07 -7.93 3.86
CA VAL A 83 -9.21 -8.24 5.29
C VAL A 83 -9.92 -7.13 6.03
N ASP A 84 -10.64 -7.48 7.09
CA ASP A 84 -11.30 -6.48 7.96
C ASP A 84 -10.41 -6.00 9.12
N SER A 85 -9.44 -6.81 9.52
CA SER A 85 -8.55 -6.57 10.66
C SER A 85 -7.10 -6.83 10.28
N PHE A 86 -6.20 -6.00 10.81
CA PHE A 86 -4.76 -6.00 10.52
C PHE A 86 -4.43 -5.96 9.00
N PRO A 87 -4.98 -4.99 8.25
CA PRO A 87 -4.49 -4.73 6.89
C PRO A 87 -3.07 -4.15 6.95
N ASP A 88 -2.31 -4.39 5.89
CA ASP A 88 -1.02 -3.75 5.67
C ASP A 88 -1.22 -2.29 5.22
N PHE A 89 -2.23 -2.03 4.39
CA PHE A 89 -2.67 -0.68 4.01
C PHE A 89 -4.16 -0.65 3.64
N THR A 90 -4.74 0.54 3.60
CA THR A 90 -6.15 0.75 3.26
C THR A 90 -6.30 1.34 1.86
N ILE A 91 -7.35 0.91 1.16
CA ILE A 91 -7.64 1.38 -0.20
C ILE A 91 -9.03 1.97 -0.30
N LYS A 92 -9.21 2.84 -1.28
CA LYS A 92 -10.53 3.28 -1.75
C LYS A 92 -10.59 3.22 -3.26
N TYR A 93 -11.64 2.61 -3.79
CA TYR A 93 -11.88 2.63 -5.22
C TYR A 93 -12.36 4.01 -5.68
N VAL A 94 -11.74 4.51 -6.74
CA VAL A 94 -12.05 5.79 -7.38
C VAL A 94 -12.10 5.63 -8.89
N ASP A 95 -12.94 6.44 -9.53
CA ASP A 95 -13.01 6.50 -11.00
C ASP A 95 -11.98 7.49 -11.59
N SER A 96 -11.47 8.41 -10.77
CA SER A 96 -10.55 9.47 -11.18
C SER A 96 -9.59 9.83 -10.06
N PHE A 97 -8.37 10.25 -10.42
CA PHE A 97 -7.28 10.60 -9.49
C PHE A 97 -6.84 9.43 -8.59
N PRO A 98 -6.35 8.31 -9.18
CA PRO A 98 -5.67 7.29 -8.40
C PRO A 98 -4.35 7.86 -7.84
N GLY A 99 -3.84 7.25 -6.77
CA GLY A 99 -2.60 7.68 -6.13
C GLY A 99 -2.59 7.50 -4.62
N VAL A 100 -1.43 7.76 -4.01
CA VAL A 100 -1.28 7.81 -2.56
C VAL A 100 -2.02 9.04 -2.00
N ASN A 101 -2.59 8.94 -0.80
CA ASN A 101 -3.32 10.03 -0.15
C ASN A 101 -2.47 10.86 0.81
#